data_AF-A0A0M9E9S1-F1
#
_entry.id   AF-A0A0M9E9S1-F1
#
_cell.length_a   1.000
_cell.length_b   1.000
_cell.length_c   1.000
_cell.angle_alpha   90.00
_cell.angle_beta   90.00
_cell.angle_gamma   90.00
#
_symmetry.space_group_name_H-M   'P 1'
#
loop_
_entity.id
_entity.type
_entity.pdbx_description
1 polymer ?
#
loop_
_entity_poly.entity_id
_entity_poly.type
_entity_poly.pdbx_seq_one_letter_code
_entity_poly.pdbx_strand_id
1 'polypeptide(L)'
;MLLPPVSLGVIRFYFILAQWQMSQSQVSKYVTKNKFYRFSKILSQDKIMQLYKHLTANDVHIKPFPFKLELSMSAYLIENERVLSLDSEKFSDLEIVATELTLKQGRSSKETDGRIDILANYSQEYIGVIELKLGCLEQIHLTQLEDYLEKKDQLLVEFPDLFDKELIDKPQWIRVLVGSSINIELAQRFRSGYTKNNIQIAALTIQRYRGYDDQI
;
A
#
# COMPACT_ATOMS: atom_id res chain seq x y z
N MET A 1 -28.60 23.70 9.05
CA MET A 1 -27.17 23.48 8.77
C MET A 1 -26.94 21.98 8.83
N LEU A 2 -26.86 21.34 7.67
CA LEU A 2 -26.74 19.88 7.54
C LEU A 2 -25.25 19.51 7.55
N LEU A 3 -24.87 18.53 8.36
CA LEU A 3 -23.59 17.80 8.23
C LEU A 3 -23.92 16.35 7.81
N PRO A 4 -23.06 15.70 7.00
CA PRO A 4 -23.36 14.44 6.32
C PRO A 4 -23.12 13.21 7.22
N PRO A 5 -23.65 12.02 6.87
CA PRO A 5 -23.36 10.79 7.60
C PRO A 5 -21.97 10.25 7.22
N VAL A 6 -21.16 9.90 8.23
CA VAL A 6 -19.88 9.21 8.03
C VAL A 6 -20.12 7.69 7.97
N SER A 7 -19.52 7.06 6.95
CA SER A 7 -19.70 5.66 6.58
C SER A 7 -19.02 4.66 7.52
N LEU A 8 -19.58 3.46 7.57
CA LEU A 8 -19.15 2.31 8.36
C LEU A 8 -17.81 1.73 7.85
N GLY A 9 -16.79 1.69 8.71
CA GLY A 9 -15.52 1.03 8.44
C GLY A 9 -15.51 -0.44 8.89
N VAL A 10 -15.30 -1.35 7.93
CA VAL A 10 -14.90 -2.75 8.16
C VAL A 10 -13.56 -2.79 8.90
N ILE A 11 -13.48 -3.55 9.99
CA ILE A 11 -12.26 -3.78 10.77
C ILE A 11 -11.48 -4.93 10.12
N ARG A 12 -10.28 -4.64 9.58
CA ARG A 12 -9.29 -5.65 9.18
C ARG A 12 -7.96 -5.36 9.88
N PHE A 13 -7.32 -6.42 10.37
CA PHE A 13 -6.05 -6.35 11.10
C PHE A 13 -4.89 -6.23 10.10
N TYR A 14 -4.09 -5.16 10.23
CA TYR A 14 -2.82 -5.01 9.53
C TYR A 14 -1.67 -4.96 10.55
N PHE A 15 -0.69 -5.84 10.38
CA PHE A 15 0.60 -5.74 11.07
C PHE A 15 1.55 -4.92 10.20
N ILE A 16 1.78 -3.66 10.56
CA ILE A 16 2.94 -2.90 10.07
C ILE A 16 4.11 -3.25 10.99
N LEU A 17 4.98 -4.17 10.54
CA LEU A 17 6.28 -4.41 11.17
C LEU A 17 7.26 -3.37 10.64
N ALA A 18 7.52 -2.32 11.43
CA ALA A 18 8.71 -1.51 11.26
C ALA A 18 9.94 -2.43 11.40
N GLN A 19 10.67 -2.65 10.31
CA GLN A 19 11.79 -3.59 10.24
C GLN A 19 12.91 -3.22 11.22
N TRP A 20 13.07 -4.05 12.26
CA TRP A 20 14.36 -4.43 12.82
C TRP A 20 14.74 -5.79 12.22
N GLN A 21 15.96 -5.94 11.68
CA GLN A 21 16.47 -7.22 11.20
C GLN A 21 16.57 -8.19 12.39
N MET A 22 15.63 -9.14 12.47
CA MET A 22 15.67 -10.24 13.44
C MET A 22 15.86 -11.56 12.70
N SER A 23 16.69 -12.45 13.26
CA SER A 23 16.87 -13.80 12.74
C SER A 23 15.59 -14.63 12.91
N GLN A 24 15.42 -15.71 12.14
CA GLN A 24 14.24 -16.59 12.19
C GLN A 24 13.94 -17.15 13.61
N SER A 25 14.97 -17.35 14.44
CA SER A 25 14.76 -17.79 15.83
C SER A 25 14.25 -16.68 16.76
N GLN A 26 14.46 -15.41 16.39
CA GLN A 26 13.98 -14.26 17.15
C GLN A 26 12.52 -13.93 16.83
N VAL A 27 12.07 -14.10 15.59
CA VAL A 27 10.65 -13.87 15.21
C VAL A 27 9.69 -14.77 16.02
N SER A 28 10.04 -16.04 16.22
CA SER A 28 9.28 -16.99 17.06
C SER A 28 9.17 -16.56 18.54
N LYS A 29 10.19 -15.88 19.08
CA LYS A 29 10.23 -15.43 20.49
C LYS A 29 9.46 -14.14 20.76
N TYR A 30 9.13 -13.33 19.74
CA TYR A 30 8.41 -12.06 19.94
C TYR A 30 6.90 -12.17 19.79
N VAL A 31 6.40 -13.22 19.12
CA VAL A 31 4.96 -13.51 19.02
C VAL A 31 4.38 -14.03 20.36
N THR A 32 5.22 -14.40 21.32
CA THR A 32 4.83 -14.93 22.64
C THR A 32 4.65 -13.88 23.74
N LYS A 33 4.76 -12.57 23.46
CA LYS A 33 4.52 -11.53 24.47
C LYS A 33 3.20 -10.80 24.23
N ASN A 34 2.23 -11.15 25.07
CA ASN A 34 0.93 -10.51 25.31
C ASN A 34 0.87 -9.03 24.86
N LYS A 35 0.10 -8.75 23.80
CA LYS A 35 -0.40 -7.40 23.53
C LYS A 35 -1.88 -7.34 23.90
N PHE A 36 -2.17 -6.63 24.99
CA PHE A 36 -3.52 -6.25 25.38
C PHE A 36 -3.96 -5.03 24.57
N TYR A 37 -5.13 -5.07 23.95
CA TYR A 37 -5.74 -3.90 23.32
C TYR A 37 -7.04 -3.56 24.05
N ARG A 38 -7.15 -2.32 24.54
CA ARG A 38 -8.33 -1.77 25.21
C ARG A 38 -8.85 -0.61 24.38
N PHE A 39 -10.12 -0.66 23.96
CA PHE A 39 -10.79 0.42 23.25
C PHE A 39 -11.68 1.23 24.20
N SER A 40 -11.67 2.57 24.09
CA SER A 40 -12.59 3.52 24.76
C SER A 40 -12.56 4.86 23.97
N LYS A 41 -13.58 5.71 23.79
CA LYS A 41 -14.92 5.94 24.40
C LYS A 41 -15.73 7.00 23.57
N ILE A 42 -17.03 7.20 23.91
CA ILE A 42 -17.90 8.45 23.91
C ILE A 42 -18.93 8.51 22.76
N LEU A 43 -20.24 8.82 22.87
CA LEU A 43 -21.26 9.05 23.93
C LEU A 43 -22.62 8.64 23.29
N SER A 44 -23.53 8.02 24.04
CA SER A 44 -24.92 7.88 23.62
C SER A 44 -25.82 8.42 24.74
N GLN A 45 -26.43 9.57 24.48
CA GLN A 45 -27.70 9.91 25.08
C GLN A 45 -28.76 9.15 24.28
N ASP A 46 -29.03 7.93 24.72
CA ASP A 46 -30.34 7.27 24.78
C ASP A 46 -30.17 5.75 24.72
N LYS A 47 -30.77 5.12 25.71
CA LYS A 47 -30.46 3.79 26.25
C LYS A 47 -30.81 2.66 25.25
N ILE A 48 -29.96 2.43 24.25
CA ILE A 48 -29.89 1.17 23.50
C ILE A 48 -28.65 0.43 23.98
N MET A 49 -28.82 -0.72 24.64
CA MET A 49 -27.68 -1.55 25.05
C MET A 49 -26.89 -1.99 23.80
N GLN A 50 -25.62 -1.59 23.73
CA GLN A 50 -24.72 -1.98 22.66
C GLN A 50 -24.29 -3.44 22.87
N LEU A 51 -24.47 -4.27 21.85
CA LEU A 51 -23.98 -5.64 21.84
C LEU A 51 -22.48 -5.63 21.58
N TYR A 52 -21.69 -5.94 22.61
CA TYR A 52 -20.25 -6.09 22.49
C TYR A 52 -19.88 -7.55 22.27
N LYS A 53 -19.09 -7.85 21.24
CA LYS A 53 -18.48 -9.17 21.03
C LYS A 53 -17.01 -9.10 21.45
N HIS A 54 -16.65 -9.89 22.45
CA HIS A 54 -15.27 -10.11 22.84
C HIS A 54 -14.73 -11.32 22.07
N LEU A 55 -13.62 -11.16 21.36
CA LEU A 55 -12.92 -12.24 20.67
C LEU A 55 -11.46 -12.26 21.15
N THR A 56 -11.00 -13.43 21.56
CA THR A 56 -9.62 -13.67 21.97
C THR A 56 -9.09 -14.83 21.14
N ALA A 57 -7.94 -14.64 20.50
CA ALA A 57 -7.20 -15.69 19.82
C ALA A 57 -5.86 -15.84 20.53
N ASN A 58 -5.66 -16.98 21.20
CA ASN A 58 -4.41 -17.36 21.83
C ASN A 58 -3.69 -18.37 20.94
N ASP A 59 -2.37 -18.41 20.97
CA ASP A 59 -1.53 -19.39 20.25
C ASP A 59 -1.80 -19.47 18.75
N VAL A 60 -1.99 -18.31 18.10
CA VAL A 60 -2.09 -18.25 16.63
C VAL A 60 -0.74 -18.57 16.03
N HIS A 61 -0.58 -19.80 15.56
CA HIS A 61 0.57 -20.21 14.77
C HIS A 61 0.36 -19.77 13.32
N ILE A 62 1.30 -18.98 12.79
CA ILE A 62 1.28 -18.53 11.39
C ILE A 62 2.54 -18.99 10.65
N LYS A 63 2.40 -19.32 9.37
CA LYS A 63 3.50 -19.67 8.47
C LYS A 63 3.51 -18.74 7.25
N PRO A 64 4.70 -18.41 6.69
CA PRO A 64 4.78 -17.61 5.48
C PRO A 64 3.94 -18.20 4.35
N PHE A 65 3.19 -17.34 3.67
CA PHE A 65 2.37 -17.70 2.51
C PHE A 65 2.58 -16.64 1.42
N PRO A 66 3.77 -16.61 0.79
CA PRO A 66 4.13 -15.58 -0.17
C PRO A 66 3.25 -15.66 -1.43
N PHE A 67 3.12 -14.53 -2.12
CA PHE A 67 2.52 -14.51 -3.44
C PHE A 67 3.34 -15.35 -4.42
N LYS A 68 2.64 -16.11 -5.27
CA LYS A 68 3.28 -16.93 -6.31
C LYS A 68 3.52 -16.15 -7.61
N LEU A 69 2.69 -15.13 -7.88
CA LEU A 69 2.68 -14.33 -9.09
C LEU A 69 2.40 -12.86 -8.73
N GLU A 70 3.01 -11.91 -9.45
CA GLU A 70 2.70 -10.47 -9.30
C GLU A 70 1.21 -10.20 -9.57
N LEU A 71 0.61 -10.92 -10.50
CA LEU A 71 -0.83 -10.85 -10.76
C LEU A 71 -1.67 -11.22 -9.53
N SER A 72 -1.28 -12.25 -8.77
CA SER A 72 -1.96 -12.62 -7.53
C SER A 72 -1.75 -11.59 -6.40
N MET A 73 -0.61 -10.90 -6.42
CA MET A 73 -0.35 -9.78 -5.53
C MET A 73 -1.23 -8.58 -5.86
N SER A 74 -1.33 -8.23 -7.15
CA SER A 74 -2.20 -7.17 -7.65
C SER A 74 -3.66 -7.44 -7.27
N ALA A 75 -4.19 -8.63 -7.57
CA ALA A 75 -5.56 -9.02 -7.21
C ALA A 75 -5.83 -8.88 -5.70
N TYR A 76 -4.91 -9.33 -4.86
CA TYR A 76 -5.04 -9.16 -3.41
C TYR A 76 -5.07 -7.69 -3.00
N LEU A 77 -4.25 -6.83 -3.60
CA LEU A 77 -4.19 -5.41 -3.28
C LEU A 77 -5.46 -4.68 -3.74
N ILE A 78 -6.04 -5.05 -4.88
CA ILE A 78 -7.33 -4.52 -5.34
C ILE A 78 -8.44 -4.87 -4.35
N GLU A 79 -8.45 -6.10 -3.81
CA GLU A 79 -9.43 -6.48 -2.79
C GLU A 79 -9.14 -5.89 -1.39
N ASN A 80 -7.95 -5.33 -1.19
CA ASN A 80 -7.44 -4.87 0.10
C ASN A 80 -6.70 -3.54 -0.04
N GLU A 81 -7.30 -2.57 -0.72
CA GLU A 81 -6.66 -1.32 -1.15
C GLU A 81 -5.95 -0.57 0.00
N ARG A 82 -6.53 -0.61 1.20
CA ARG A 82 -5.96 -0.02 2.43
C ARG A 82 -4.56 -0.53 2.80
N VAL A 83 -4.12 -1.66 2.26
CA VAL A 83 -2.73 -2.12 2.41
C VAL A 83 -1.75 -1.13 1.79
N LEU A 84 -2.16 -0.40 0.75
CA LEU A 84 -1.36 0.56 0.01
C LEU A 84 -1.28 1.94 0.69
N SER A 85 -2.02 2.18 1.78
CA SER A 85 -1.90 3.42 2.55
C SER A 85 -0.47 3.60 3.08
N LEU A 86 0.11 4.80 2.90
CA LEU A 86 1.52 5.06 3.22
C LEU A 86 1.72 5.73 4.58
N ASP A 87 0.70 6.42 5.09
CA ASP A 87 0.68 7.03 6.41
C ASP A 87 -0.76 7.09 6.97
N SER A 88 -0.92 7.71 8.14
CA SER A 88 -2.22 7.89 8.82
C SER A 88 -2.93 9.19 8.50
N GLU A 89 -2.38 10.03 7.62
CA GLU A 89 -2.87 11.37 7.34
C GLU A 89 -2.97 11.60 5.84
N LYS A 90 -1.86 12.03 5.21
CA LYS A 90 -1.79 12.50 3.83
C LYS A 90 -2.06 11.42 2.79
N PHE A 91 -1.55 10.22 3.02
CA PHE A 91 -1.63 9.07 2.11
C PHE A 91 -2.43 7.92 2.75
N SER A 92 -3.43 8.27 3.56
CA SER A 92 -4.24 7.32 4.32
C SER A 92 -5.44 6.80 3.56
N ASP A 93 -6.11 7.68 2.80
CA ASP A 93 -7.23 7.34 1.93
C ASP A 93 -6.74 7.06 0.52
N LEU A 94 -7.11 5.91 -0.03
CA LEU A 94 -6.68 5.45 -1.34
C LEU A 94 -7.85 4.82 -2.08
N GLU A 95 -7.96 5.16 -3.36
CA GLU A 95 -8.85 4.53 -4.34
C GLU A 95 -8.00 4.04 -5.51
N ILE A 96 -8.15 2.76 -5.90
CA ILE A 96 -7.51 2.26 -7.12
C ILE A 96 -8.36 2.66 -8.32
N VAL A 97 -7.73 3.38 -9.24
CA VAL A 97 -8.40 3.97 -10.41
C VAL A 97 -8.26 3.08 -11.64
N ALA A 98 -7.11 2.44 -11.80
CA ALA A 98 -6.84 1.54 -12.90
C ALA A 98 -5.69 0.58 -12.59
N THR A 99 -5.63 -0.52 -13.34
CA THR A 99 -4.59 -1.54 -13.22
C THR A 99 -4.10 -1.96 -14.59
N GLU A 100 -2.85 -2.40 -14.69
CA GLU A 100 -2.24 -2.87 -15.93
C GLU A 100 -2.30 -1.85 -17.09
N LEU A 101 -2.14 -0.55 -16.78
CA LEU A 101 -2.19 0.52 -17.79
C LEU A 101 -0.92 0.54 -18.64
N THR A 102 -1.09 0.42 -19.95
CA THR A 102 0.00 0.58 -20.92
C THR A 102 0.45 2.03 -20.97
N LEU A 103 1.76 2.26 -20.96
CA LEU A 103 2.37 3.58 -21.09
C LEU A 103 3.36 3.55 -22.26
N LYS A 104 3.05 4.26 -23.34
CA LYS A 104 3.94 4.30 -24.52
C LYS A 104 5.30 4.88 -24.16
N GLN A 105 6.35 4.20 -24.61
CA GLN A 105 7.75 4.49 -24.27
C GLN A 105 8.00 4.59 -22.75
N GLY A 106 7.15 3.95 -21.94
CA GLY A 106 7.23 3.99 -20.48
C GLY A 106 8.47 3.31 -19.92
N ARG A 107 9.25 2.59 -20.72
CA ARG A 107 10.56 2.03 -20.33
C ARG A 107 11.64 2.60 -21.22
N SER A 108 11.90 3.90 -21.09
CA SER A 108 12.95 4.61 -21.82
C SER A 108 14.30 3.93 -21.70
N SER A 109 14.68 3.43 -20.52
CA SER A 109 15.94 2.70 -20.35
C SER A 109 16.07 1.42 -21.19
N LYS A 110 14.96 0.91 -21.73
CA LYS A 110 14.90 -0.30 -22.56
C LYS A 110 14.31 -0.04 -23.96
N GLU A 111 14.05 1.21 -24.32
CA GLU A 111 13.42 1.59 -25.59
C GLU A 111 12.14 0.80 -25.90
N THR A 112 11.32 0.56 -24.88
CA THR A 112 10.07 -0.21 -24.99
C THR A 112 8.92 0.49 -24.27
N ASP A 113 7.70 0.06 -24.57
CA ASP A 113 6.53 0.47 -23.82
C ASP A 113 6.58 -0.08 -22.38
N GLY A 114 5.95 0.66 -21.48
CA GLY A 114 5.76 0.30 -20.10
C GLY A 114 4.36 -0.22 -19.84
N ARG A 115 4.19 -0.85 -18.67
CA ARG A 115 2.89 -1.14 -18.09
C ARG A 115 2.96 -0.79 -16.62
N ILE A 116 2.10 0.12 -16.18
CA ILE A 116 1.90 0.45 -14.79
C ILE A 116 1.04 -0.64 -14.17
N ASP A 117 1.50 -1.24 -13.08
CA ASP A 117 0.74 -2.30 -12.43
C ASP A 117 -0.54 -1.75 -11.78
N ILE A 118 -0.44 -0.67 -10.99
CA ILE A 118 -1.58 -0.01 -10.35
C ILE A 118 -1.45 1.51 -10.43
N LEU A 119 -2.55 2.17 -10.80
CA LEU A 119 -2.76 3.61 -10.71
C LEU A 119 -3.83 3.89 -9.64
N ALA A 120 -3.54 4.80 -8.73
CA ALA A 120 -4.42 5.10 -7.59
C ALA A 120 -4.50 6.60 -7.32
N ASN A 121 -5.58 7.03 -6.68
CA ASN A 121 -5.72 8.36 -6.11
C ASN A 121 -5.54 8.27 -4.59
N TYR A 122 -4.67 9.11 -4.02
CA TYR A 122 -4.55 9.28 -2.58
C TYR A 122 -5.20 10.59 -2.15
N SER A 123 -6.16 10.50 -1.24
CA SER A 123 -6.87 11.63 -0.63
C SER A 123 -7.40 12.66 -1.64
N GLN A 124 -7.72 12.24 -2.87
CA GLN A 124 -8.13 13.10 -4.00
C GLN A 124 -7.13 14.21 -4.39
N GLU A 125 -5.93 14.22 -3.80
CA GLU A 125 -4.91 15.24 -4.04
C GLU A 125 -3.70 14.72 -4.83
N TYR A 126 -3.44 13.41 -4.74
CA TYR A 126 -2.25 12.79 -5.32
C TYR A 126 -2.59 11.64 -6.25
N ILE A 127 -1.93 11.63 -7.40
CA ILE A 127 -1.95 10.50 -8.33
C ILE A 127 -0.75 9.59 -8.02
N GLY A 128 -1.06 8.38 -7.58
CA GLY A 128 -0.12 7.31 -7.27
C GLY A 128 0.12 6.39 -8.46
N VAL A 129 1.39 6.24 -8.86
CA VAL A 129 1.81 5.15 -9.76
C VAL A 129 2.58 4.13 -8.92
N ILE A 130 2.08 2.90 -8.94
CA ILE A 130 2.51 1.81 -8.06
C ILE A 130 3.04 0.67 -8.92
N GLU A 131 4.26 0.24 -8.61
CA GLU A 131 4.95 -0.87 -9.28
C GLU A 131 5.13 -2.03 -8.30
N LEU A 132 4.73 -3.23 -8.71
CA LEU A 132 4.73 -4.43 -7.87
C LEU A 132 5.91 -5.32 -8.23
N LYS A 133 6.55 -5.91 -7.21
CA LYS A 133 7.60 -6.92 -7.36
C LYS A 133 7.37 -8.04 -6.36
N LEU A 134 7.52 -9.30 -6.78
CA LEU A 134 7.41 -10.43 -5.84
C LEU A 134 8.52 -10.45 -4.78
N GLY A 135 9.70 -9.96 -5.15
CA GLY A 135 10.93 -10.16 -4.39
C GLY A 135 11.42 -8.93 -3.63
N CYS A 136 12.73 -8.92 -3.40
CA CYS A 136 13.45 -7.79 -2.85
C CYS A 136 13.42 -6.60 -3.82
N LEU A 137 13.08 -5.41 -3.31
CA LEU A 137 13.19 -4.18 -4.05
C LEU A 137 14.67 -3.79 -4.21
N GLU A 138 15.06 -3.47 -5.45
CA GLU A 138 16.43 -3.18 -5.85
C GLU A 138 16.47 -1.97 -6.78
N GLN A 139 17.67 -1.47 -7.06
CA GLN A 139 17.87 -0.26 -7.86
C GLN A 139 17.25 -0.35 -9.26
N ILE A 140 17.25 -1.53 -9.88
CA ILE A 140 16.61 -1.75 -11.19
C ILE A 140 15.10 -1.50 -11.16
N HIS A 141 14.43 -1.82 -10.04
CA HIS A 141 12.99 -1.57 -9.88
C HIS A 141 12.72 -0.07 -9.72
N LEU A 142 13.59 0.64 -8.99
CA LEU A 142 13.52 2.09 -8.91
C LEU A 142 13.72 2.75 -10.28
N THR A 143 14.70 2.31 -11.07
CA THR A 143 14.93 2.82 -12.43
C THR A 143 13.69 2.64 -13.33
N GLN A 144 13.02 1.50 -13.25
CA GLN A 144 11.78 1.29 -13.99
C GLN A 144 10.66 2.27 -13.57
N LEU A 145 10.49 2.51 -12.27
CA LEU A 145 9.50 3.47 -11.77
C LEU A 145 9.86 4.92 -12.14
N GLU A 146 11.16 5.23 -12.23
CA GLU A 146 11.66 6.51 -12.74
C GLU A 146 11.38 6.69 -14.24
N ASP A 147 11.50 5.65 -15.07
CA ASP A 147 11.12 5.74 -16.50
C ASP A 147 9.63 6.11 -16.67
N TYR A 148 8.74 5.57 -15.82
CA TYR A 148 7.33 5.95 -15.84
C TYR A 148 7.10 7.42 -15.48
N LEU A 149 7.94 8.02 -14.63
CA LEU A 149 7.82 9.43 -14.26
C LEU A 149 8.04 10.35 -15.47
N GLU A 150 8.97 10.01 -16.35
CA GLU A 150 9.28 10.81 -17.54
C GLU A 150 8.13 10.84 -18.56
N LYS A 151 7.22 9.86 -18.46
CA LYS A 151 6.11 9.65 -19.39
C LYS A 151 4.73 9.86 -18.77
N LYS A 152 4.65 10.13 -17.45
CA LYS A 152 3.41 10.19 -16.65
C LYS A 152 2.35 11.15 -17.19
N ASP A 153 2.75 12.26 -17.83
CA ASP A 153 1.80 13.28 -18.28
C ASP A 153 0.94 12.77 -19.44
N GLN A 154 1.37 11.71 -20.14
CA GLN A 154 0.54 10.99 -21.10
C GLN A 154 -0.71 10.40 -20.46
N LEU A 155 -0.66 10.03 -19.17
CA LEU A 155 -1.82 9.45 -18.48
C LEU A 155 -2.97 10.47 -18.39
N LEU A 156 -2.65 11.74 -18.15
CA LEU A 156 -3.64 12.81 -18.05
C LEU A 156 -4.30 13.11 -19.40
N VAL A 157 -3.58 12.88 -20.50
CA VAL A 157 -4.05 13.13 -21.87
C VAL A 157 -4.80 11.93 -22.44
N GLU A 158 -4.28 10.72 -22.25
CA GLU A 158 -4.86 9.49 -22.81
C GLU A 158 -6.05 8.98 -21.98
N PHE A 159 -6.09 9.29 -20.68
CA PHE A 159 -7.12 8.81 -19.75
C PHE A 159 -7.68 9.93 -18.85
N PRO A 160 -8.21 11.03 -19.41
CA PRO A 160 -8.69 12.16 -18.61
C PRO A 160 -9.85 11.78 -17.68
N ASP A 161 -10.69 10.81 -18.05
CA ASP A 161 -11.85 10.39 -17.27
C ASP A 161 -11.49 9.62 -15.98
N LEU A 162 -10.21 9.25 -15.81
CA LEU A 162 -9.71 8.59 -14.62
C LEU A 162 -9.38 9.58 -13.47
N PHE A 163 -9.38 10.88 -13.75
CA PHE A 163 -8.95 11.89 -12.80
C PHE A 163 -10.01 12.98 -12.63
N ASP A 164 -10.12 13.49 -11.41
CA ASP A 164 -10.89 14.70 -11.16
C ASP A 164 -10.25 15.89 -11.90
N LYS A 165 -11.08 16.82 -12.38
CA LYS A 165 -10.61 17.99 -13.14
C LYS A 165 -9.55 18.81 -12.40
N GLU A 166 -9.69 18.93 -11.09
CA GLU A 166 -8.74 19.65 -10.23
C GLU A 166 -7.35 18.97 -10.23
N LEU A 167 -7.31 17.63 -10.27
CA LEU A 167 -6.06 16.86 -10.38
C LEU A 167 -5.41 17.02 -11.76
N ILE A 168 -6.20 17.15 -12.83
CA ILE A 168 -5.67 17.35 -14.19
C ILE A 168 -4.97 18.71 -14.31
N ASP A 169 -5.56 19.76 -13.73
CA ASP A 169 -5.03 21.13 -13.83
C ASP A 169 -3.73 21.31 -13.03
N LYS A 170 -3.60 20.63 -11.89
CA LYS A 170 -2.40 20.70 -11.04
C LYS A 170 -2.06 19.34 -10.41
N PRO A 171 -1.54 18.39 -11.21
CA PRO A 171 -1.33 17.04 -10.74
C PRO A 171 -0.21 16.97 -9.72
N GLN A 172 -0.52 16.45 -8.53
CA GLN A 172 0.51 16.05 -7.56
C GLN A 172 0.73 14.56 -7.69
N TRP A 173 1.98 14.14 -7.77
CA TRP A 173 2.32 12.74 -8.02
C TRP A 173 2.99 12.14 -6.80
N ILE A 174 2.73 10.85 -6.58
CA ILE A 174 3.52 9.99 -5.71
C ILE A 174 3.85 8.68 -6.44
N ARG A 175 4.97 8.08 -6.10
CA ARG A 175 5.42 6.81 -6.65
C ARG A 175 5.62 5.81 -5.54
N VAL A 176 5.21 4.57 -5.76
CA VAL A 176 5.30 3.52 -4.74
C VAL A 176 5.88 2.26 -5.34
N LEU A 177 7.00 1.79 -4.79
CA LEU A 177 7.48 0.43 -5.01
C LEU A 177 6.89 -0.51 -3.97
N VAL A 178 6.33 -1.63 -4.40
CA VAL A 178 5.80 -2.64 -3.49
C VAL A 178 6.53 -3.96 -3.69
N GLY A 179 7.11 -4.50 -2.62
CA GLY A 179 7.88 -5.75 -2.67
C GLY A 179 7.70 -6.62 -1.43
N SER A 180 8.38 -7.77 -1.36
CA SER A 180 8.38 -8.60 -0.14
C SER A 180 9.48 -8.20 0.86
N SER A 181 10.52 -7.53 0.37
CA SER A 181 11.61 -6.92 1.14
C SER A 181 12.23 -5.78 0.34
N ILE A 182 13.23 -5.09 0.90
CA ILE A 182 13.94 -3.99 0.25
C ILE A 182 15.42 -4.06 0.56
N ASN A 183 16.26 -3.79 -0.45
CA ASN A 183 17.70 -3.66 -0.28
C ASN A 183 18.04 -2.52 0.68
N ILE A 184 19.06 -2.71 1.53
CA ILE A 184 19.40 -1.78 2.60
C ILE A 184 19.79 -0.38 2.08
N GLU A 185 20.51 -0.29 0.96
CA GLU A 185 20.94 0.97 0.36
C GLU A 185 19.72 1.74 -0.18
N LEU A 186 18.81 1.02 -0.84
CA LEU A 186 17.57 1.60 -1.35
C LEU A 186 16.66 2.06 -0.21
N ALA A 187 16.56 1.29 0.87
CA ALA A 187 15.81 1.67 2.06
C ALA A 187 16.38 2.93 2.74
N GLN A 188 17.70 3.03 2.85
CA GLN A 188 18.38 4.22 3.37
C GLN A 188 18.09 5.45 2.49
N ARG A 189 18.17 5.28 1.17
CA ARG A 189 17.85 6.34 0.20
C ARG A 189 16.42 6.85 0.38
N PHE A 190 15.42 5.98 0.47
CA PHE A 190 14.04 6.42 0.71
C PHE A 190 13.84 7.08 2.08
N ARG A 191 14.47 6.56 3.14
CA ARG A 191 14.44 7.20 4.47
C ARG A 191 15.06 8.60 4.50
N SER A 192 16.04 8.86 3.63
CA SER A 192 16.64 10.20 3.49
C SER A 192 15.76 11.20 2.73
N GLY A 193 14.54 10.81 2.32
CA GLY A 193 13.61 11.68 1.61
C GLY A 193 13.89 11.77 0.12
N TYR A 194 14.32 10.67 -0.51
CA TYR A 194 14.62 10.66 -1.94
C TYR A 194 13.42 11.09 -2.80
N THR A 195 13.69 12.02 -3.71
CA THR A 195 12.74 12.49 -4.71
C THR A 195 13.36 12.46 -6.10
N LYS A 196 12.53 12.26 -7.13
CA LYS A 196 12.91 12.43 -8.54
C LYS A 196 12.02 13.50 -9.15
N ASN A 197 12.59 14.53 -9.75
CA ASN A 197 11.84 15.66 -10.34
C ASN A 197 10.81 16.27 -9.35
N ASN A 198 11.21 16.43 -8.08
CA ASN A 198 10.37 16.87 -6.96
C ASN A 198 9.17 15.95 -6.62
N ILE A 199 9.13 14.73 -7.18
CA ILE A 199 8.10 13.74 -6.89
C ILE A 199 8.64 12.77 -5.84
N GLN A 200 7.85 12.57 -4.79
CA GLN A 200 8.17 11.66 -3.69
C GLN A 200 8.06 10.21 -4.15
N ILE A 201 9.04 9.40 -3.74
CA ILE A 201 9.05 7.97 -3.98
C ILE A 201 9.03 7.26 -2.62
N ALA A 202 8.02 6.42 -2.44
CA ALA A 202 7.83 5.57 -1.27
C ALA A 202 8.13 4.11 -1.63
N ALA A 203 8.39 3.30 -0.60
CA ALA A 203 8.42 1.86 -0.70
C ALA A 203 7.59 1.21 0.39
N LEU A 204 6.87 0.17 0.02
CA LEU A 204 6.05 -0.64 0.89
C LEU A 204 6.50 -2.11 0.79
N THR A 205 6.75 -2.75 1.93
CA THR A 205 7.04 -4.20 1.95
C THR A 205 5.84 -4.96 2.51
N ILE A 206 5.35 -5.95 1.76
CA ILE A 206 4.19 -6.76 2.10
C ILE A 206 4.60 -8.22 2.25
N GLN A 207 4.23 -8.81 3.38
CA GLN A 207 4.42 -10.23 3.65
C GLN A 207 3.09 -10.83 4.08
N ARG A 208 2.75 -11.96 3.46
CA ARG A 208 1.53 -12.71 3.78
C ARG A 208 1.88 -13.95 4.60
N TYR A 209 0.97 -14.27 5.50
CA TYR A 209 1.04 -15.44 6.35
C TYR A 209 -0.33 -16.11 6.37
N ARG A 210 -0.36 -17.41 6.68
CA ARG A 210 -1.60 -18.16 6.93
C ARG A 210 -1.45 -19.02 8.19
N GLY A 211 -2.56 -19.49 8.75
CA GLY A 211 -2.56 -20.43 9.86
C GLY A 211 -1.92 -21.77 9.49
N TYR A 212 -1.36 -22.48 10.47
CA TYR A 212 -0.81 -23.82 10.21
C TYR A 212 -1.89 -24.85 9.85
N ASP A 213 -3.11 -24.62 10.32
CA ASP A 213 -4.35 -25.36 10.03
C ASP A 213 -4.92 -25.05 8.64
N ASP A 214 -4.22 -24.24 7.85
CA ASP A 214 -4.63 -23.75 6.54
C ASP A 214 -5.92 -22.93 6.56
N GLN A 215 -6.31 -22.46 7.75
CA GLN A 215 -7.28 -21.40 7.95
C GLN A 215 -6.54 -20.08 8.20
N ILE A 216 -7.26 -18.96 8.04
CA ILE A 216 -6.76 -17.57 7.86
C ILE A 216 -6.43 -17.25 6.39
#